data_AF-F7S4H3-F1
#
_entry.id   AF-F7S4H3-F1
#
_cell.length_a   1.000
_cell.length_b   1.000
_cell.length_c   1.000
_cell.angle_alpha   90.00
_cell.angle_beta   90.00
_cell.angle_gamma   90.00
#
_symmetry.space_group_name_H-M   'P 1'
#
loop_
_entity.id
_entity.type
_entity.pdbx_description
1 polymer ?
#
loop_
_entity_poly.entity_id
_entity_poly.type
_entity_poly.pdbx_seq_one_letter_code
_entity_poly.pdbx_strand_id
1 'polypeptide(L)'
;DAAAGAEAAGAAEDAVAVDGPAPAQAAKKPYTREDALRQLGEIAEFFRRTEPQSPIALTLDEAIRRARLTWPELIEDILADAGVRQAMLTALGIKPPAD
;
A
#
# COMPACT_ATOMS: atom_id res chain seq x y z
N ASP A 1 -53.94 9.29 -25.62
CA ASP A 1 -54.99 10.15 -25.06
C ASP A 1 -55.62 9.41 -23.89
N ALA A 2 -55.74 10.10 -22.74
CA ALA A 2 -56.51 9.80 -21.51
C ALA A 2 -56.52 8.35 -20.94
N ALA A 3 -55.95 8.05 -19.77
CA ALA A 3 -56.29 8.45 -18.39
C ALA A 3 -57.14 7.42 -17.62
N ALA A 4 -56.99 7.47 -16.28
CA ALA A 4 -57.64 6.72 -15.20
C ALA A 4 -57.04 5.32 -14.91
N GLY A 5 -56.63 4.95 -13.70
CA GLY A 5 -56.78 5.57 -12.38
C GLY A 5 -56.92 4.45 -11.36
N ALA A 6 -56.08 4.43 -10.32
CA ALA A 6 -56.35 3.73 -9.06
C ALA A 6 -55.28 4.16 -8.03
N GLU A 7 -55.61 5.18 -7.23
CA GLU A 7 -55.01 5.36 -5.92
C GLU A 7 -55.48 4.23 -4.99
N ALA A 8 -54.55 3.64 -4.25
CA ALA A 8 -54.85 2.89 -3.04
C ALA A 8 -53.92 3.37 -1.94
N ALA A 9 -54.50 4.09 -0.99
CA ALA A 9 -53.88 4.54 0.24
C ALA A 9 -53.69 3.38 1.24
N GLY A 10 -52.74 3.57 2.15
CA GLY A 10 -52.56 2.77 3.37
C GLY A 10 -51.39 1.79 3.27
N ALA A 11 -50.45 1.71 4.19
CA ALA A 11 -50.32 2.32 5.51
C ALA A 11 -48.84 2.58 5.76
N ALA A 12 -48.53 3.66 6.48
CA ALA A 12 -47.24 3.78 7.12
C ALA A 12 -47.16 2.65 8.15
N GLU A 13 -46.43 1.59 7.82
CA GLU A 13 -46.00 0.63 8.82
C GLU A 13 -45.01 1.37 9.73
N ASP A 14 -45.48 1.61 10.95
CA ASP A 14 -44.69 2.07 12.08
C ASP A 14 -43.59 1.04 12.33
N ALA A 15 -42.45 1.24 11.67
CA ALA A 15 -41.25 0.48 11.92
C ALA A 15 -40.74 0.89 13.30
N VAL A 16 -41.20 0.17 14.32
CA VAL A 16 -40.59 0.16 15.65
C VAL A 16 -39.09 -0.02 15.48
N ALA A 17 -38.36 1.07 15.65
CA ALA A 17 -36.92 1.06 15.80
C ALA A 17 -36.62 0.22 17.04
N VAL A 18 -36.29 -1.05 16.81
CA VAL A 18 -35.70 -1.89 17.84
C VAL A 18 -34.35 -1.24 18.14
N ASP A 19 -34.27 -0.54 19.27
CA ASP A 19 -33.04 -0.02 19.86
C ASP A 19 -32.20 -1.21 20.37
N GLY A 20 -31.78 -2.05 19.44
CA GLY A 20 -30.76 -3.06 19.66
C GLY A 20 -29.41 -2.41 19.41
N PRO A 21 -28.37 -2.72 20.21
CA PRO A 21 -27.05 -2.17 19.98
C PRO A 21 -26.63 -2.46 18.53
N ALA A 22 -26.46 -1.39 17.75
CA ALA A 22 -25.94 -1.50 16.39
C ALA A 22 -24.65 -2.32 16.44
N PRO A 23 -24.45 -3.30 15.53
CA PRO A 23 -23.22 -4.09 15.53
C PRO A 23 -22.05 -3.11 15.41
N ALA A 24 -21.20 -3.09 16.44
CA ALA A 24 -20.01 -2.26 16.46
C ALA A 24 -19.22 -2.59 15.19
N GLN A 25 -19.20 -1.66 14.24
CA GLN A 25 -18.41 -1.81 13.03
C GLN A 25 -16.97 -1.87 13.48
N ALA A 26 -16.39 -3.07 13.47
CA ALA A 26 -15.01 -3.30 13.82
C ALA A 26 -14.16 -2.37 12.95
N ALA A 27 -13.54 -1.37 13.57
CA ALA A 27 -12.69 -0.43 12.87
C ALA A 27 -11.59 -1.23 12.16
N LYS A 28 -11.56 -1.17 10.81
CA LYS A 28 -10.50 -1.82 10.04
C LYS A 28 -9.16 -1.20 10.46
N LYS A 29 -8.21 -2.05 10.84
CA LYS A 29 -6.84 -1.64 11.15
C LYS A 29 -6.31 -0.78 9.99
N PRO A 30 -5.64 0.36 10.26
CA PRO A 30 -5.04 1.17 9.20
C PRO A 30 -4.00 0.35 8.45
N TYR A 31 -3.96 0.51 7.13
CA TYR A 31 -2.98 -0.14 6.28
C TYR A 31 -1.60 0.46 6.51
N THR A 32 -0.64 -0.37 6.88
CA THR A 32 0.70 0.08 7.25
C THR A 32 1.71 -0.15 6.13
N ARG A 33 2.86 0.50 6.24
CA ARG A 33 4.01 0.27 5.35
C ARG A 33 4.40 -1.21 5.30
N GLU A 34 4.41 -1.88 6.45
CA GLU A 34 4.79 -3.30 6.51
C GLU A 34 3.74 -4.20 5.85
N ASP A 35 2.47 -3.80 5.86
CA ASP A 35 1.43 -4.52 5.12
C ASP A 35 1.69 -4.47 3.61
N ALA A 36 2.13 -3.32 3.09
CA ALA A 36 2.53 -3.19 1.69
C ALA A 36 3.76 -4.03 1.33
N LEU A 37 4.80 -4.02 2.16
CA LEU A 37 6.00 -4.80 1.92
C LEU A 37 5.72 -6.31 1.97
N ARG A 38 4.84 -6.76 2.88
CA ARG A 38 4.40 -8.15 2.93
C ARG A 38 3.65 -8.56 1.66
N GLN A 39 2.72 -7.72 1.19
CA GLN A 39 1.99 -7.98 -0.04
C GLN A 39 2.91 -8.06 -1.27
N LEU A 40 3.94 -7.20 -1.34
CA LEU A 40 4.97 -7.31 -2.39
C LEU A 40 5.71 -8.65 -2.33
N GLY A 41 5.98 -9.18 -1.13
CA GLY A 41 6.59 -10.50 -0.94
C GLY A 41 5.70 -11.63 -1.46
N GLU A 42 4.40 -11.57 -1.19
CA GLU A 42 3.41 -12.53 -1.72
C GLU A 42 3.37 -12.49 -3.26
N ILE A 43 3.46 -11.29 -3.86
CA ILE A 43 3.54 -11.12 -5.32
C ILE A 43 4.85 -11.70 -5.87
N ALA A 44 5.99 -11.49 -5.19
CA ALA A 44 7.26 -12.08 -5.60
C ALA A 44 7.22 -13.61 -5.59
N GLU A 45 6.57 -14.24 -4.59
CA GLU A 45 6.34 -15.68 -4.54
C GLU A 45 5.49 -16.20 -5.70
N PHE A 46 4.48 -15.44 -6.12
CA PHE A 46 3.68 -15.76 -7.29
C PHE A 46 4.58 -15.87 -8.54
N PHE A 47 5.41 -14.85 -8.82
CA PHE A 47 6.31 -14.87 -9.97
C PHE A 47 7.34 -15.99 -9.92
N ARG A 48 7.88 -16.34 -8.73
CA ARG A 48 8.78 -17.51 -8.59
C ARG A 48 8.12 -18.82 -9.03
N ARG A 49 6.81 -18.96 -8.82
CA ARG A 49 6.03 -20.16 -9.19
C ARG A 49 5.58 -20.15 -10.65
N THR A 50 5.13 -19.00 -11.16
CA THR A 50 4.49 -18.91 -12.47
C THR A 50 5.46 -18.59 -13.59
N GLU A 51 6.50 -17.79 -13.31
CA GLU A 51 7.50 -17.34 -14.27
C GLU A 51 8.91 -17.41 -13.67
N PRO A 52 9.48 -18.62 -13.44
CA PRO A 52 10.72 -18.77 -12.68
C PRO A 52 11.95 -18.09 -13.31
N GLN A 53 11.91 -17.84 -14.62
CA GLN A 53 12.98 -17.16 -15.36
C GLN A 53 12.78 -15.64 -15.43
N SER A 54 11.66 -15.13 -14.94
CA SER A 54 11.36 -13.69 -14.94
C SER A 54 12.19 -12.98 -13.87
N PRO A 55 12.82 -11.83 -14.18
CA PRO A 55 13.60 -11.05 -13.22
C PRO A 55 12.72 -10.31 -12.19
N ILE A 56 11.39 -10.35 -12.36
CA ILE A 56 10.45 -9.57 -11.54
C ILE A 56 10.47 -9.99 -10.07
N ALA A 57 10.53 -11.30 -9.77
CA ALA A 57 10.60 -11.77 -8.39
C ALA A 57 11.83 -11.20 -7.65
N LEU A 58 13.01 -11.28 -8.28
CA LEU A 58 14.25 -10.74 -7.73
C LEU A 58 14.17 -9.21 -7.56
N THR A 59 13.58 -8.52 -8.53
CA THR A 59 13.41 -7.06 -8.49
C THR A 59 12.52 -6.65 -7.32
N LEU A 60 11.44 -7.40 -7.06
CA LEU A 60 10.55 -7.15 -5.92
C LEU A 60 11.25 -7.45 -4.59
N ASP A 61 12.00 -8.55 -4.49
CA ASP A 61 12.78 -8.86 -3.29
C ASP A 61 13.80 -7.74 -2.98
N GLU A 62 14.52 -7.25 -4.00
CA GLU A 62 15.45 -6.13 -3.86
C GLU A 62 14.73 -4.82 -3.50
N ALA A 63 13.55 -4.55 -4.06
CA ALA A 63 12.76 -3.40 -3.70
C ALA A 63 12.30 -3.46 -2.23
N ILE A 64 11.87 -4.63 -1.75
CA ILE A 64 11.48 -4.86 -0.34
C ILE A 64 12.70 -4.65 0.58
N ARG A 65 13.87 -5.20 0.22
CA ARG A 65 15.11 -5.02 0.98
C ARG A 65 15.47 -3.54 1.07
N ARG A 66 15.53 -2.84 -0.07
CA ARG A 66 15.87 -1.41 -0.16
C ARG A 66 14.86 -0.53 0.56
N ALA A 67 13.59 -0.88 0.55
CA ALA A 67 12.57 -0.15 1.29
C ALA A 67 12.82 -0.16 2.81
N ARG A 68 13.52 -1.16 3.36
CA ARG A 68 13.84 -1.19 4.79
C ARG A 68 15.08 -0.40 5.17
N LEU A 69 15.87 0.06 4.19
CA LEU A 69 17.06 0.85 4.43
C LEU A 69 16.70 2.27 4.88
N THR A 70 17.55 2.84 5.73
CA THR A 70 17.60 4.29 5.92
C THR A 70 18.07 4.98 4.65
N TRP A 71 17.83 6.29 4.54
CA TRP A 71 18.25 7.05 3.38
C TRP A 71 19.77 6.96 3.09
N PRO A 72 20.68 7.14 4.09
CA PRO A 72 22.11 6.95 3.85
C PRO A 72 22.43 5.57 3.30
N GLU A 73 21.96 4.50 3.97
CA GLU A 73 22.19 3.11 3.54
C GLU A 73 21.68 2.83 2.12
N LEU A 74 20.52 3.40 1.75
CA LEU A 74 19.97 3.27 0.41
C LEU A 74 20.88 3.92 -0.64
N ILE A 75 21.39 5.12 -0.35
CA ILE A 75 22.35 5.79 -1.22
C ILE A 75 23.64 4.99 -1.33
N GLU A 76 24.09 4.37 -0.25
CA GLU A 76 25.28 3.52 -0.27
C GLU A 76 25.13 2.29 -1.17
N ASP A 77 23.94 1.71 -1.12
CA ASP A 77 23.57 0.51 -1.87
C ASP A 77 23.31 0.80 -3.36
N ILE A 78 22.75 1.97 -3.70
CA ILE A 78 22.52 2.40 -5.09
C ILE A 78 23.83 2.87 -5.75
N LEU A 79 24.63 3.66 -5.03
CA LEU A 79 25.83 4.30 -5.56
C LEU A 79 27.08 3.63 -4.99
N ALA A 80 27.50 2.52 -5.60
CA ALA A 80 28.69 1.77 -5.17
C ALA A 80 29.99 2.60 -5.21
N ASP A 81 30.10 3.55 -6.16
CA ASP A 81 31.26 4.43 -6.29
C ASP A 81 31.22 5.56 -5.25
N ALA A 82 32.25 5.61 -4.39
CA ALA A 82 32.36 6.60 -3.32
C ALA A 82 32.48 8.03 -3.85
N GLY A 83 33.15 8.25 -4.98
CA GLY A 83 33.31 9.57 -5.60
C GLY A 83 31.99 10.11 -6.14
N VAL A 84 31.22 9.28 -6.86
CA VAL A 84 29.88 9.64 -7.36
C VAL A 84 28.94 9.96 -6.20
N ARG A 85 29.00 9.16 -5.12
CA ARG A 85 28.20 9.37 -3.91
C ARG A 85 28.54 10.70 -3.23
N GLN A 86 29.83 11.00 -3.02
CA GLN A 86 30.27 12.26 -2.42
C GLN A 86 29.88 13.47 -3.28
N ALA A 87 30.01 13.38 -4.60
CA ALA A 87 29.61 14.44 -5.52
C ALA A 87 28.10 14.73 -5.43
N MET A 88 27.26 13.68 -5.40
CA MET A 88 25.81 13.83 -5.22
C MET A 88 25.45 14.47 -3.87
N LEU A 89 26.01 13.97 -2.76
CA LEU A 89 25.75 14.51 -1.43
C LEU A 89 26.14 15.99 -1.35
N THR A 90 27.31 16.34 -1.90
CA THR A 90 27.78 17.72 -1.99
C THR A 90 26.85 18.60 -2.80
N ALA A 91 26.35 18.11 -3.96
CA ALA A 91 25.40 18.85 -4.80
C ALA A 91 24.05 19.10 -4.10
N LEU A 92 23.67 18.21 -3.17
CA LEU A 92 22.49 18.37 -2.31
C LEU A 92 22.76 19.23 -1.06
N GLY A 93 23.97 19.77 -0.89
CA GLY A 93 24.36 20.53 0.29
C GLY A 93 24.54 19.68 1.56
N ILE A 94 24.57 18.35 1.42
CA ILE A 94 24.78 17.43 2.53
C ILE A 94 26.29 17.21 2.67
N LYS A 95 26.84 17.48 3.86
CA LYS A 95 28.25 17.22 4.13
C LYS A 95 28.47 15.70 4.16
N PRO A 96 29.30 15.12 3.28
CA PRO A 96 29.61 13.71 3.35
C PRO A 96 30.30 13.40 4.70
N PRO A 97 30.13 12.19 5.26
CA PRO A 97 30.88 11.78 6.44
C PRO A 97 32.38 11.93 6.15
N ALA A 98 33.13 12.46 7.12
CA ALA A 98 34.59 12.46 7.01
C ALA A 98 35.06 11.00 7.12
N ASP A 99 35.90 10.58 6.17
CA ASP A 99 36.55 9.26 6.17
C ASP A 99 37.30 8.99 7.49
#